data_AF-A0A7X2TGJ4-F1
#
_entry.id   AF-A0A7X2TGJ4-F1
#
_cell.length_a   1.000
_cell.length_b   1.000
_cell.length_c   1.000
_cell.angle_alpha   90.00
_cell.angle_beta   90.00
_cell.angle_gamma   90.00
#
_symmetry.space_group_name_H-M   'P 1'
#
loop_
_entity.id
_entity.type
_entity.pdbx_description
1 polymer ?
#
loop_
_entity_poly.entity_id
_entity_poly.type
_entity_poly.pdbx_seq_one_letter_code
_entity_poly.pdbx_strand_id
1 'polypeptide(L)'
;MFINDRAIEEEKIDPETGYPRYMQKMHYRGYDRNREAIRHEYKHHVYRLKISEDPGVPNDIARDSGKFQRIYNSRTSAERYHGRMDRDFCFENHTIRNLAKMDVAIKIANIIMLGMAVLHINRHKTNCASLFAI
;
A
#
# COMPACT_ATOMS: atom_id res chain seq x y z
N MET A 1 -30.88 20.97 33.95
CA MET A 1 -29.53 21.54 34.20
C MET A 1 -28.81 21.51 32.86
N PHE A 2 -28.90 22.60 32.12
CA PHE A 2 -28.33 22.72 30.78
C PHE A 2 -26.81 22.78 30.93
N ILE A 3 -26.13 21.71 30.53
CA ILE A 3 -24.68 21.76 30.35
C ILE A 3 -24.48 22.69 29.15
N ASN A 4 -23.97 23.89 29.43
CA ASN A 4 -23.77 25.01 28.51
C ASN A 4 -23.47 24.59 27.05
N ASP A 5 -24.43 24.81 26.16
CA ASP A 5 -24.27 24.74 24.70
C ASP A 5 -23.23 25.75 24.16
N ARG A 6 -22.71 26.65 25.01
CA ARG A 6 -21.61 27.58 24.70
C ARG A 6 -20.21 26.99 24.85
N ALA A 7 -20.04 25.86 25.55
CA ALA A 7 -18.71 25.26 25.76
C ALA A 7 -18.24 24.41 24.57
N ILE A 8 -19.14 24.09 23.64
CA ILE A 8 -18.87 23.22 22.47
C ILE A 8 -18.40 24.06 21.26
N GLU A 9 -18.80 25.33 21.18
CA GLU A 9 -18.54 26.23 20.04
C GLU A 9 -17.10 26.81 19.98
N GLU A 10 -16.30 26.67 21.04
CA GLU A 10 -14.92 27.19 21.11
C GLU A 10 -13.82 26.12 21.13
N GLU A 11 -14.15 24.86 20.84
CA GLU A 11 -13.14 23.80 20.58
C GLU A 11 -12.58 23.95 19.15
N LYS A 12 -11.97 25.13 18.94
CA LYS A 12 -11.56 25.72 17.68
C LYS A 12 -10.95 24.71 16.73
N ILE A 13 -11.56 24.60 15.57
CA ILE A 13 -10.97 24.04 14.36
C ILE A 13 -9.62 24.73 14.14
N ASP A 14 -8.57 23.94 13.98
CA ASP A 14 -7.23 24.42 13.70
C ASP A 14 -7.23 25.08 12.30
N PRO A 15 -6.85 26.36 12.19
CA PRO A 15 -7.02 27.13 10.95
C PRO A 15 -6.10 26.66 9.81
N GLU A 16 -5.05 25.88 10.09
CA GLU A 16 -4.15 25.33 9.08
C GLU A 16 -4.63 23.98 8.56
N THR A 17 -5.25 23.17 9.41
CA THR A 17 -5.59 21.77 9.10
C THR A 17 -7.08 21.53 8.88
N GLY A 18 -7.96 22.42 9.35
CA GLY A 18 -9.42 22.28 9.20
C GLY A 18 -10.05 21.22 10.10
N TYR A 19 -9.29 20.64 11.04
CA TYR A 19 -9.77 19.65 12.02
C TYR A 19 -9.94 20.29 13.41
N PRO A 20 -10.86 19.79 14.25
CA PRO A 20 -11.00 20.28 15.62
C PRO A 20 -9.67 20.14 16.40
N ARG A 21 -9.34 21.09 17.28
CA ARG A 21 -8.06 21.12 18.02
C ARG A 21 -7.75 19.86 18.84
N TYR A 22 -8.76 19.11 19.28
CA TYR A 22 -8.56 17.82 19.95
C TYR A 22 -8.06 16.72 19.00
N MET A 23 -8.24 16.91 17.69
CA MET A 23 -7.84 16.01 16.61
C MET A 23 -6.53 16.49 15.96
N GLN A 24 -5.59 17.01 16.76
CA GLN A 24 -4.31 17.45 16.24
C GLN A 24 -3.47 16.24 15.80
N LYS A 25 -3.15 16.18 14.51
CA LYS A 25 -2.52 15.01 13.88
C LYS A 25 -1.11 14.77 14.43
N MET A 26 -0.82 13.55 14.89
CA MET A 26 0.53 13.19 15.32
C MET A 26 1.48 13.01 14.12
N HIS A 27 2.71 13.51 14.23
CA HIS A 27 3.71 13.36 13.18
C HIS A 27 4.28 11.93 13.14
N TYR A 28 4.21 11.25 12.01
CA TYR A 28 4.81 9.92 11.86
C TYR A 28 6.33 10.00 11.83
N ARG A 29 7.00 9.30 12.77
CA ARG A 29 8.46 9.24 12.91
C ARG A 29 9.08 7.94 12.37
N GLY A 30 8.27 7.00 11.91
CA GLY A 30 8.75 5.73 11.36
C GLY A 30 8.29 4.51 12.14
N TYR A 31 8.69 3.34 11.62
CA TYR A 31 8.47 2.04 12.25
C TYR A 31 9.66 1.64 13.11
N ASP A 32 9.40 1.15 14.32
CA ASP A 32 10.38 0.58 15.23
C ASP A 32 10.36 -0.95 15.11
N ARG A 33 11.35 -1.52 14.43
CA ARG A 33 11.42 -2.97 14.17
C ARG A 33 11.62 -3.80 15.44
N ASN A 34 12.33 -3.28 16.44
CA ASN A 34 12.65 -4.04 17.65
C ASN A 34 11.44 -4.24 18.56
N ARG A 35 10.48 -3.32 18.49
CA ARG A 35 9.28 -3.30 19.34
C ARG A 35 7.99 -3.49 18.55
N GLU A 36 8.12 -3.77 17.25
CA GLU A 36 7.03 -3.93 16.28
C GLU A 36 5.95 -2.85 16.43
N ALA A 37 6.42 -1.59 16.48
CA ALA A 37 5.59 -0.46 16.84
C ALA A 37 5.78 0.72 15.91
N ILE A 38 4.67 1.37 15.58
CA ILE A 38 4.66 2.61 14.82
C ILE A 38 4.92 3.77 15.77
N ARG A 39 5.81 4.68 15.37
CA ARG A 39 6.18 5.84 16.18
C ARG A 39 5.50 7.09 15.66
N HIS A 40 4.79 7.74 16.57
CA HIS A 40 4.17 9.03 16.35
C HIS A 40 4.71 10.03 17.37
N GLU A 41 5.01 11.24 16.91
CA GLU A 41 5.43 12.35 17.76
C GLU A 41 4.32 13.37 17.87
N TYR A 42 4.08 13.80 19.11
CA TYR A 42 3.18 14.90 19.42
C TYR A 42 3.77 15.70 20.58
N LYS A 43 3.90 17.01 20.41
CA LYS A 43 4.46 17.93 21.42
C LYS A 43 5.76 17.41 22.07
N HIS A 44 6.70 16.94 21.25
CA HIS A 44 8.00 16.36 21.67
C HIS A 44 7.94 15.03 22.45
N HIS A 45 6.77 14.44 22.62
CA HIS A 45 6.61 13.10 23.17
C HIS A 45 6.44 12.08 22.05
N VAL A 46 7.14 10.95 22.17
CA VAL A 46 7.07 9.85 21.20
C VAL A 46 6.17 8.74 21.73
N TYR A 47 5.04 8.58 21.06
CA TYR A 47 4.07 7.52 21.29
C TYR A 47 4.38 6.32 20.38
N ARG A 48 4.22 5.12 20.93
CA ARG A 48 4.42 3.86 20.22
C ARG A 48 3.12 3.07 20.24
N LEU A 49 2.62 2.75 19.06
CA LEU A 49 1.46 1.90 18.88
C LEU A 49 1.96 0.53 18.41
N LYS A 50 1.79 -0.50 19.23
CA LYS A 50 2.13 -1.87 18.84
C LYS A 50 1.07 -2.42 17.91
N ILE A 51 1.50 -3.11 16.86
CA ILE A 51 0.59 -3.74 15.90
C ILE A 51 -0.16 -4.92 16.52
N SER A 52 0.42 -5.57 17.54
CA SER A 52 -0.16 -6.75 18.20
C SER A 52 -1.37 -6.48 19.08
N GLU A 53 -1.54 -5.24 19.55
CA GLU A 53 -2.54 -4.91 20.58
C GLU A 53 -3.94 -4.70 19.99
N ASP A 54 -4.04 -4.38 18.69
CA ASP A 54 -5.30 -4.33 17.95
C ASP A 54 -5.06 -4.66 16.45
N PRO A 55 -5.45 -5.86 15.97
CA PRO A 55 -5.28 -6.25 14.57
C PRO A 55 -6.13 -5.42 13.59
N GLY A 56 -7.01 -4.54 14.10
CA GLY A 56 -7.88 -3.67 13.31
C GLY A 56 -7.15 -2.63 12.46
N VAL A 57 -6.08 -1.96 12.94
CA VAL A 57 -5.29 -0.92 12.21
C VAL A 57 -3.95 -0.63 12.96
N PRO A 58 -2.76 -0.36 12.34
CA PRO A 58 -2.44 -0.15 10.92
C PRO A 58 -1.29 -1.03 10.35
N ASN A 59 -1.13 -1.02 9.02
CA ASN A 59 0.09 -1.41 8.32
C ASN A 59 1.35 -0.84 9.00
N ASP A 60 2.49 -1.53 8.88
CA ASP A 60 3.83 -1.09 9.36
C ASP A 60 4.24 0.34 8.98
N ILE A 61 3.51 0.98 8.08
CA ILE A 61 3.77 2.30 7.55
C ILE A 61 2.49 3.11 7.69
N ALA A 62 2.58 4.26 8.37
CA ALA A 62 1.47 5.20 8.45
C ALA A 62 1.02 5.63 7.05
N ARG A 63 -0.31 5.67 6.83
CA ARG A 63 -0.93 6.02 5.54
C ARG A 63 -0.54 7.39 5.04
N ASP A 64 -0.32 8.32 5.97
CA ASP A 64 0.06 9.72 5.69
C ASP A 64 1.50 9.85 5.18
N SER A 65 2.31 8.82 5.33
CA SER A 65 3.74 8.91 5.02
C SER A 65 3.97 8.92 3.51
N GLY A 66 4.95 9.70 3.05
CA GLY A 66 5.38 9.66 1.65
C GLY A 66 5.89 8.27 1.21
N LYS A 67 6.38 7.46 2.16
CA LYS A 67 6.74 6.05 1.91
C LYS A 67 5.50 5.23 1.55
N PHE A 68 4.42 5.38 2.30
CA PHE A 68 3.15 4.71 2.00
C PHE A 68 2.64 5.13 0.63
N GLN A 69 2.58 6.44 0.35
CA GLN A 69 2.11 6.93 -0.94
C GLN A 69 2.93 6.35 -2.11
N ARG A 70 4.26 6.31 -1.99
CA ARG A 70 5.13 5.74 -3.04
C ARG A 70 4.84 4.25 -3.29
N ILE A 71 4.69 3.47 -2.22
CA ILE A 71 4.39 2.03 -2.32
C ILE A 71 2.98 1.83 -2.88
N TYR A 72 2.01 2.58 -2.37
CA TYR A 72 0.61 2.52 -2.80
C TYR A 72 0.44 2.93 -4.28
N ASN A 73 1.22 3.90 -4.76
CA ASN A 73 1.26 4.27 -6.18
C ASN A 73 1.73 3.11 -7.08
N SER A 74 2.46 2.13 -6.53
CA SER A 74 2.89 0.93 -7.27
C SER A 74 1.78 -0.14 -7.37
N ARG A 75 0.64 0.03 -6.67
CA ARG A 75 -0.51 -0.88 -6.71
C ARG A 75 -1.00 -1.13 -8.13
N THR A 76 -1.14 -0.07 -8.92
CA THR A 76 -1.64 -0.18 -10.30
C THR A 76 -0.75 -1.08 -11.16
N SER A 77 0.56 -1.09 -10.93
CA SER A 77 1.48 -2.00 -11.63
C SER A 77 1.24 -3.46 -11.23
N ALA A 78 0.96 -3.74 -9.95
CA ALA A 78 0.62 -5.08 -9.48
C ALA A 78 -0.74 -5.56 -10.03
N GLU A 79 -1.75 -4.68 -10.07
CA GLU A 79 -3.06 -5.00 -10.66
C GLU A 79 -2.95 -5.30 -12.16
N ARG A 80 -2.13 -4.54 -12.89
CA ARG A 80 -1.86 -4.82 -14.31
C ARG A 80 -1.17 -6.16 -14.52
N TYR A 81 -0.25 -6.53 -13.63
CA TYR A 81 0.42 -7.83 -13.68
C TYR A 81 -0.58 -8.97 -13.43
N HIS A 82 -1.44 -8.87 -12.40
CA HIS A 82 -2.49 -9.85 -12.16
C HIS A 82 -3.47 -9.93 -13.34
N GLY A 83 -3.93 -8.79 -13.86
CA GLY A 83 -4.81 -8.75 -15.02
C GLY A 83 -4.19 -9.28 -16.33
N ARG A 84 -2.86 -9.45 -16.42
CA ARG A 84 -2.21 -10.18 -17.53
C ARG A 84 -2.19 -11.67 -17.29
N MET A 85 -1.92 -12.13 -16.07
CA MET A 85 -2.04 -13.55 -15.72
C MET A 85 -3.45 -14.07 -15.97
N ASP A 86 -4.46 -13.26 -15.70
CA ASP A 86 -5.85 -13.63 -15.91
C ASP A 86 -6.23 -13.55 -17.40
N ARG A 87 -5.95 -12.44 -18.09
CA ARG A 87 -6.39 -12.27 -19.50
C ARG A 87 -5.51 -12.94 -20.54
N ASP A 88 -4.19 -12.86 -20.40
CA ASP A 88 -3.24 -13.36 -21.42
C ASP A 88 -2.96 -14.86 -21.22
N PHE A 89 -2.87 -15.31 -19.96
CA PHE A 89 -2.56 -16.70 -19.62
C PHE A 89 -3.77 -17.52 -19.15
N CYS A 90 -4.95 -16.90 -18.96
CA CYS A 90 -6.20 -17.55 -18.59
C CYS A 90 -6.10 -18.44 -17.33
N PHE A 91 -5.23 -18.09 -16.37
CA PHE A 91 -5.03 -18.90 -15.17
C PHE A 91 -6.24 -18.93 -14.23
N GLU A 92 -7.17 -17.97 -14.36
CA GLU A 92 -8.48 -17.99 -13.68
C GLU A 92 -9.31 -19.23 -14.04
N ASN A 93 -9.17 -19.70 -15.28
CA ASN A 93 -9.81 -20.90 -15.76
C ASN A 93 -8.89 -22.09 -15.47
N HIS A 94 -9.04 -22.63 -14.26
CA HIS A 94 -8.25 -23.75 -13.75
C HIS A 94 -8.46 -25.04 -14.56
N THR A 95 -7.84 -25.11 -15.73
CA THR A 95 -7.81 -26.29 -16.60
C THR A 95 -6.74 -27.30 -16.16
N ILE A 96 -5.77 -26.84 -15.36
CA ILE A 96 -4.67 -27.66 -14.83
C ILE A 96 -5.06 -28.23 -13.47
N ARG A 97 -5.28 -29.55 -13.39
CA ARG A 97 -5.77 -30.23 -12.18
C ARG A 97 -4.80 -30.23 -10.99
N ASN A 98 -3.49 -30.34 -11.23
CA ASN A 98 -2.52 -30.54 -10.15
C ASN A 98 -1.85 -29.20 -9.79
N LEU A 99 -1.84 -28.85 -8.49
CA LEU A 99 -1.21 -27.64 -7.96
C LEU A 99 0.27 -27.53 -8.33
N ALA A 100 1.03 -28.64 -8.29
CA ALA A 100 2.43 -28.63 -8.69
C ALA A 100 2.62 -28.28 -10.17
N LYS A 101 1.70 -28.72 -11.04
CA LYS A 101 1.71 -28.36 -12.47
C LYS A 101 1.34 -26.89 -12.67
N MET A 102 0.38 -26.39 -11.90
CA MET A 102 -0.02 -24.98 -11.92
C MET A 102 1.12 -24.06 -11.47
N ASP A 103 1.80 -24.41 -10.37
CA ASP A 103 2.94 -23.66 -9.85
C ASP A 103 4.07 -23.56 -10.89
N VAL A 104 4.40 -24.67 -11.57
CA VAL A 104 5.37 -24.67 -12.67
C VAL A 104 4.91 -23.79 -13.83
N ALA A 105 3.63 -23.85 -14.22
CA ALA A 105 3.10 -23.03 -15.31
C ALA A 105 3.17 -21.52 -14.99
N ILE A 106 2.79 -21.12 -13.78
CA ILE A 106 2.87 -19.73 -13.32
C ILE A 106 4.34 -19.26 -13.29
N LYS A 107 5.26 -20.10 -12.80
CA LYS A 107 6.70 -19.79 -12.79
C LYS A 107 7.25 -19.56 -14.19
N ILE A 108 6.88 -20.40 -15.16
CA ILE A 108 7.30 -20.26 -16.56
C ILE A 108 6.74 -18.96 -17.16
N ALA A 109 5.45 -18.69 -16.96
CA ALA A 109 4.82 -17.45 -17.42
C ALA A 109 5.55 -16.20 -16.88
N ASN A 110 5.94 -16.22 -15.60
CA ASN A 110 6.71 -15.15 -14.99
C ASN A 110 8.11 -14.97 -15.58
N ILE A 111 8.82 -16.06 -15.83
CA ILE A 111 10.14 -16.00 -16.48
C ILE A 111 10.02 -15.38 -17.87
N ILE A 112 9.00 -15.75 -18.65
CA ILE A 112 8.77 -15.21 -19.99
C ILE A 112 8.43 -13.71 -19.92
N MET A 113 7.52 -13.31 -19.03
CA MET A 113 7.16 -11.89 -18.85
C MET A 113 8.37 -11.04 -18.45
N LEU A 114 9.22 -11.52 -17.54
CA LEU A 114 10.44 -10.83 -17.12
C LEU A 114 11.47 -10.76 -18.25
N GLY A 115 11.69 -11.88 -18.97
CA GLY A 115 12.62 -11.92 -20.10
C GLY A 115 12.23 -10.93 -21.21
N MET A 116 10.93 -10.83 -21.49
CA MET A 116 10.41 -9.85 -22.43
C MET A 116 10.54 -8.41 -21.92
N ALA A 117 10.29 -8.15 -20.63
CA ALA A 117 10.51 -6.83 -20.05
C ALA A 117 11.97 -6.38 -20.20
N VAL A 118 12.93 -7.27 -19.93
CA VAL A 118 14.36 -7.01 -20.11
C VAL A 118 14.69 -6.74 -21.60
N LEU A 119 14.12 -7.53 -22.52
CA LEU A 119 14.30 -7.33 -23.95
C LEU A 119 13.80 -5.96 -24.42
N HIS A 120 12.65 -5.51 -23.92
CA HIS A 120 12.09 -4.20 -24.25
C HIS A 120 12.96 -3.04 -23.76
N ILE A 121 13.48 -3.15 -22.53
CA ILE A 121 14.42 -2.17 -21.95
C ILE A 121 15.67 -2.07 -22.83
N ASN A 122 16.27 -3.20 -23.19
CA ASN A 122 17.48 -3.25 -24.04
C ASN A 122 17.24 -2.68 -25.46
N ARG A 123 16.02 -2.79 -25.99
CA ARG A 123 15.64 -2.26 -27.30
C ARG A 123 15.17 -0.81 -27.28
N HIS A 124 15.24 -0.13 -26.12
CA HIS A 124 14.74 1.23 -25.90
C HIS A 124 13.28 1.42 -26.37
N LYS A 125 12.47 0.35 -26.38
CA LYS A 125 11.06 0.44 -26.76
C LYS A 125 10.28 1.00 -25.57
N THR A 126 9.64 2.15 -25.77
CA THR A 126 8.86 2.86 -24.74
C THR A 126 7.55 2.16 -24.38
N ASN A 127 7.00 1.37 -25.31
CA ASN A 127 5.81 0.56 -25.08
C ASN A 127 6.18 -0.81 -24.48
N CYS A 128 6.24 -0.88 -23.15
CA CYS A 128 6.32 -2.14 -22.41
C CYS A 128 4.98 -2.91 -22.41
N ALA A 129 3.92 -2.31 -22.98
CA ALA A 129 2.58 -2.88 -23.01
C ALA A 129 2.42 -3.98 -24.08
N SER A 130 3.16 -3.90 -25.18
CA SER A 130 3.13 -4.85 -26.30
C SER A 130 4.00 -6.07 -25.99
N LEU A 131 3.64 -6.84 -24.98
CA LEU A 131 4.36 -8.05 -24.55
C LEU A 131 4.00 -9.30 -25.39
N PHE A 132 2.96 -9.21 -26.23
CA PHE A 132 2.48 -10.31 -27.10
C PHE A 132 2.46 -9.99 -28.60
N ALA A 133 2.79 -8.77 -29.01
CA ALA A 133 2.85 -8.42 -30.43
C ALA A 133 4.29 -8.66 -30.94
N ILE A 134 4.51 -9.85 -31.49
CA ILE A 134 5.49 -10.05 -32.57
C ILE A 134 4.93 -9.40 -33.83
#